data_AF-A0A946SRJ1-F1
#
_entry.id   AF-A0A946SRJ1-F1
#
_cell.length_a   1.000
_cell.length_b   1.000
_cell.length_c   1.000
_cell.angle_alpha   90.00
_cell.angle_beta   90.00
_cell.angle_gamma   90.00
#
_symmetry.space_group_name_H-M   'P 1'
#
loop_
_entity.id
_entity.type
_entity.pdbx_description
1 polymer ?
#
loop_
_entity_poly.entity_id
_entity_poly.type
_entity_poly.pdbx_seq_one_letter_code
_entity_poly.pdbx_strand_id
1 'polypeptide(L)'
;MTNVGARTDTTLDDWLRNSFFEQHCKLFHQRPFIWHVWDGRADGFHALVNAHKLTGIHGEGRRTLEALTYSYLGDWLARQRADQTAGVEGADARLAAAQDLQGQLDNILKGEPPYDIFARWKPLQEQSVGWDPDTNDGVRLNIRPFMNAQLRAGGKKGAGILRWKPNIKWGKDRGKEPESLRPKDDFPWFWSCPGGGSVDERTDFPGGGECDGARWNDLHYTNATKQAARDRLARASGT
;
A
#
# COMPACT_ATOMS: atom_id res chain seq x y z
N MET A 1 11.96 -8.00 27.54
CA MET A 1 10.98 -6.98 27.12
C MET A 1 11.78 -5.77 26.62
N THR A 2 11.71 -5.44 25.33
CA THR A 2 12.29 -4.19 24.83
C THR A 2 11.45 -3.03 25.35
N ASN A 3 12.04 -2.04 26.02
CA ASN A 3 11.36 -0.82 26.45
C ASN A 3 10.69 -0.15 25.24
N VAL A 4 9.36 -0.19 25.19
CA VAL A 4 8.53 0.56 24.24
C VAL A 4 7.89 1.71 25.01
N GLY A 5 7.91 2.92 24.44
CA GLY A 5 7.40 4.12 25.10
C GLY A 5 8.28 5.34 24.90
N ALA A 6 7.74 6.51 25.26
CA ALA A 6 8.49 7.75 25.31
C ALA A 6 9.56 7.67 26.41
N ARG A 7 10.77 8.14 26.11
CA ARG A 7 11.80 8.32 27.15
C ARG A 7 11.40 9.48 28.05
N THR A 8 11.89 9.49 29.28
CA THR A 8 11.55 10.49 30.30
C THR A 8 11.95 11.92 29.93
N ASP A 9 12.85 12.09 28.97
CA ASP A 9 13.33 13.36 28.42
C ASP A 9 12.66 13.75 27.08
N THR A 10 11.69 12.97 26.59
CA THR A 10 11.05 13.17 25.28
C THR A 10 9.59 13.59 25.44
N THR A 11 9.16 14.62 24.72
CA THR A 11 7.74 15.00 24.71
C THR A 11 6.89 13.98 23.95
N LEU A 12 5.59 13.93 24.21
CA LEU A 12 4.68 13.03 23.48
C LEU A 12 4.71 13.32 21.97
N ASP A 13 4.71 14.60 21.57
CA ASP A 13 4.75 15.01 20.16
C ASP A 13 6.04 14.52 19.49
N ASP A 14 7.20 14.72 20.14
CA ASP A 14 8.48 14.24 19.60
C ASP A 14 8.48 12.72 19.47
N TRP A 15 8.00 11.99 20.48
CA TRP A 15 7.92 10.53 20.40
C TRP A 15 6.99 10.04 19.28
N LEU A 16 5.79 10.62 19.16
CA LEU A 16 4.82 10.29 18.11
C LEU A 16 5.40 10.56 16.71
N ARG A 17 6.10 11.68 16.55
CA ARG A 17 6.74 12.04 15.29
C ARG A 17 7.90 11.14 14.96
N ASN A 18 8.76 10.84 15.94
CA ASN A 18 10.10 10.31 15.67
C ASN A 18 10.26 8.82 15.91
N SER A 19 9.75 8.29 17.01
CA SER A 19 10.07 6.93 17.48
C SER A 19 8.89 5.97 17.45
N PHE A 20 7.67 6.48 17.60
CA PHE A 20 6.45 5.68 17.75
C PHE A 20 6.31 4.61 16.68
N PHE A 21 6.32 4.99 15.40
CA PHE A 21 5.98 4.05 14.34
C PHE A 21 7.03 2.93 14.16
N GLU A 22 8.32 3.22 14.39
CA GLU A 22 9.36 2.20 14.41
C GLU A 22 9.15 1.22 15.57
N GLN A 23 8.91 1.73 16.77
CA GLN A 23 8.63 0.90 17.95
C GLN A 23 7.37 0.06 17.74
N HIS A 24 6.32 0.65 17.16
CA HIS A 24 5.06 -0.02 16.81
C HIS A 24 5.30 -1.15 15.81
N CYS A 25 6.06 -0.90 14.74
CA CYS A 25 6.45 -1.95 13.80
C CYS A 25 7.20 -3.10 14.48
N LYS A 26 8.14 -2.80 15.38
CA LYS A 26 8.91 -3.82 16.12
C LYS A 26 8.02 -4.61 17.08
N LEU A 27 7.16 -3.94 17.83
CA LEU A 27 6.26 -4.56 18.81
C LEU A 27 5.27 -5.52 18.14
N PHE A 28 4.73 -5.13 16.99
CA PHE A 28 3.76 -5.95 16.25
C PHE A 28 4.39 -6.82 15.16
N HIS A 29 5.63 -7.26 15.37
CA HIS A 29 6.32 -8.22 14.49
C HIS A 29 6.29 -7.81 12.99
N GLN A 30 6.48 -6.52 12.73
CA GLN A 30 6.46 -5.90 11.39
C GLN A 30 5.09 -5.91 10.70
N ARG A 31 4.01 -6.07 11.47
CA ARG A 31 2.61 -5.99 11.03
C ARG A 31 1.87 -4.89 11.82
N PRO A 32 2.26 -3.62 11.65
CA PRO A 32 1.66 -2.52 12.39
C PRO A 32 0.18 -2.32 12.01
N PHE A 33 -0.68 -2.05 12.99
CA PHE A 33 -2.09 -1.68 12.76
C PHE A 33 -2.36 -0.18 12.91
N ILE A 34 -1.34 0.61 13.25
CA ILE A 34 -1.38 2.08 13.15
C ILE A 34 -0.32 2.42 12.12
N TRP A 35 -0.70 3.07 11.03
CA TRP A 35 0.20 3.46 9.94
C TRP A 35 0.51 4.94 10.07
N HIS A 36 1.80 5.26 10.05
CA HIS A 36 2.27 6.65 10.09
C HIS A 36 2.60 7.09 8.67
N VAL A 37 1.66 7.79 8.05
CA VAL A 37 1.79 8.38 6.72
C VAL A 37 2.33 9.80 6.86
N TRP A 38 3.29 10.18 6.03
CA TRP A 38 3.89 11.51 6.08
C TRP A 38 4.45 11.94 4.72
N ASP A 39 4.75 13.23 4.57
CA ASP A 39 5.26 13.82 3.33
C ASP A 39 6.80 13.83 3.22
N GLY A 40 7.48 13.18 4.17
CA GLY A 40 8.94 13.05 4.20
C GLY A 40 9.67 14.19 4.90
N ARG A 41 8.96 15.22 5.38
CA ARG A 41 9.54 16.35 6.12
C ARG A 41 9.25 16.27 7.62
N ALA A 42 10.18 16.75 8.44
CA ALA A 42 10.00 16.81 9.89
C ALA A 42 9.00 17.91 10.30
N ASP A 43 8.96 19.01 9.54
CA ASP A 43 8.04 20.15 9.68
C ASP A 43 6.81 20.04 8.76
N GLY A 44 6.57 18.86 8.19
CA GLY A 44 5.52 18.63 7.20
C GLY A 44 4.26 17.96 7.75
N PHE A 45 3.51 17.36 6.83
CA PHE A 45 2.32 16.60 7.13
C PHE A 45 2.66 15.24 7.75
N HIS A 46 1.95 14.90 8.82
CA HIS A 46 1.98 13.58 9.44
C HIS A 46 0.56 13.15 9.81
N ALA A 47 0.24 11.88 9.58
CA ALA A 47 -1.00 11.26 10.01
C ALA A 47 -0.73 9.88 10.60
N LEU A 48 -1.30 9.62 11.77
CA LEU A 48 -1.40 8.29 12.36
C LEU A 48 -2.80 7.74 12.09
N VAL A 49 -2.90 6.70 11.27
CA VAL A 49 -4.18 6.17 10.80
C VAL A 49 -4.31 4.71 11.22
N ASN A 50 -5.47 4.32 11.74
CA ASN A 50 -5.74 2.92 12.02
C ASN A 50 -5.86 2.14 10.70
N ALA A 51 -5.05 1.09 10.53
CA ALA A 51 -5.02 0.26 9.35
C ALA A 51 -6.40 -0.35 9.04
N HIS A 52 -7.16 -0.76 10.05
CA HIS A 52 -8.50 -1.32 9.85
C HIS A 52 -9.51 -0.31 9.30
N LYS A 53 -9.28 1.00 9.50
CA LYS A 53 -10.08 2.04 8.86
C LYS A 53 -9.69 2.19 7.40
N LEU A 54 -8.39 2.17 7.10
CA LEU A 54 -7.88 2.19 5.73
C LEU A 54 -8.26 0.93 4.94
N THR A 55 -8.46 -0.20 5.62
CA THR A 55 -8.83 -1.48 5.00
C THR A 55 -10.28 -1.87 5.23
N GLY A 56 -11.10 -0.95 5.76
CA GLY A 56 -12.47 -1.22 6.16
C GLY A 56 -13.33 -1.69 4.98
N ILE A 57 -14.23 -2.62 5.25
CA ILE A 57 -15.14 -3.21 4.26
C ILE A 57 -16.24 -2.23 3.84
N HIS A 58 -17.03 -2.58 2.81
CA HIS A 58 -18.15 -1.77 2.32
C HIS A 58 -17.75 -0.32 1.97
N GLY A 59 -16.59 -0.17 1.33
CA GLY A 59 -16.03 1.10 0.90
C GLY A 59 -15.51 2.02 2.00
N GLU A 60 -15.48 1.58 3.26
CA GLU A 60 -14.90 2.38 4.36
C GLU A 60 -13.42 2.65 4.12
N GLY A 61 -12.67 1.65 3.64
CA GLY A 61 -11.26 1.81 3.30
C GLY A 61 -11.00 2.90 2.28
N ARG A 62 -11.78 2.91 1.18
CA ARG A 62 -11.74 3.94 0.15
C ARG A 62 -12.07 5.33 0.69
N ARG A 63 -13.20 5.47 1.39
CA ARG A 63 -13.60 6.77 1.96
C ARG A 63 -12.57 7.30 2.96
N THR A 64 -11.95 6.42 3.74
CA THR A 64 -10.89 6.80 4.70
C THR A 64 -9.65 7.31 3.97
N LEU A 65 -9.22 6.63 2.90
CA LEU A 65 -8.08 7.07 2.11
C LEU A 65 -8.38 8.38 1.34
N GLU A 66 -9.58 8.53 0.80
CA GLU A 66 -10.04 9.77 0.16
C GLU A 66 -10.07 10.94 1.17
N ALA A 67 -10.58 10.72 2.39
CA ALA A 67 -10.57 11.73 3.44
C ALA A 67 -9.13 12.13 3.85
N LEU A 68 -8.22 11.16 3.99
CA LEU A 68 -6.81 11.44 4.24
C LEU A 68 -6.19 12.31 3.13
N THR A 69 -6.51 12.00 1.87
CA THR A 69 -5.89 12.59 0.67
C THR A 69 -6.45 13.97 0.31
N TYR A 70 -7.77 14.14 0.36
CA TYR A 70 -8.45 15.33 -0.13
C TYR A 70 -8.99 16.23 0.97
N SER A 71 -9.21 15.70 2.19
CA SER A 71 -9.65 16.51 3.32
C SER A 71 -8.47 16.88 4.21
N TYR A 72 -7.88 15.93 4.95
CA TYR A 72 -6.82 16.25 5.92
C TYR A 72 -5.55 16.81 5.27
N LEU A 73 -5.05 16.16 4.23
CA LEU A 73 -3.92 16.67 3.45
C LEU A 73 -4.33 17.89 2.59
N GLY A 74 -5.59 17.94 2.14
CA GLY A 74 -6.15 19.10 1.44
C GLY A 74 -6.11 20.39 2.27
N ASP A 75 -6.51 20.32 3.54
CA ASP A 75 -6.45 21.44 4.48
C ASP A 75 -5.01 21.85 4.80
N TRP A 76 -4.08 20.89 4.87
CA TRP A 76 -2.65 21.19 4.98
C TRP A 76 -2.13 21.93 3.74
N LEU A 77 -2.45 21.44 2.54
CA LEU A 77 -2.09 22.08 1.27
C LEU A 77 -2.63 23.51 1.17
N ALA A 78 -3.89 23.73 1.57
CA ALA A 78 -4.49 25.07 1.58
C ALA A 78 -3.72 26.03 2.50
N ARG A 79 -3.35 25.58 3.71
CA ARG A 79 -2.49 26.35 4.62
C ARG A 79 -1.12 26.65 4.01
N GLN A 80 -0.46 25.67 3.40
CA GLN A 80 0.85 25.87 2.80
C GLN A 80 0.83 26.82 1.58
N ARG A 81 -0.26 26.84 0.81
CA ARG A 81 -0.46 27.84 -0.26
C ARG A 81 -0.65 29.26 0.29
N ALA A 82 -1.37 29.41 1.40
CA ALA A 82 -1.53 30.69 2.07
C ALA A 82 -0.19 31.19 2.63
N ASP A 83 0.57 30.31 3.30
CA ASP A 83 1.92 30.60 3.81
C ASP A 83 2.88 31.01 2.70
N GLN A 84 2.83 30.32 1.56
CA GLN A 84 3.61 30.66 0.35
C GLN A 84 3.25 32.06 -0.15
N THR A 85 1.96 32.38 -0.25
CA THR A 85 1.48 33.70 -0.69
C THR A 85 1.91 34.80 0.28
N ALA A 86 1.96 34.52 1.58
CA ALA A 86 2.42 35.43 2.61
C ALA A 86 3.95 35.54 2.71
N GLY A 87 4.71 34.79 1.89
CA GLY A 87 6.17 34.82 1.90
C GLY A 87 6.79 34.18 3.14
N VAL A 88 6.08 33.25 3.80
CA VAL A 88 6.60 32.52 4.96
C VAL A 88 7.76 31.63 4.53
N GLU A 89 8.88 31.73 5.25
CA GLU A 89 10.07 30.94 4.95
C GLU A 89 9.77 29.42 4.96
N GLY A 90 10.29 28.73 3.94
CA GLY A 90 10.15 27.28 3.75
C GLY A 90 8.77 26.80 3.27
N ALA A 91 7.79 27.69 3.06
CA ALA A 91 6.45 27.32 2.61
C ALA A 91 6.45 26.61 1.25
N ASP A 92 7.30 27.04 0.31
CA ASP A 92 7.47 26.39 -0.99
C ASP A 92 7.83 24.91 -0.86
N ALA A 93 8.79 24.61 0.03
CA ALA A 93 9.28 23.26 0.23
C ALA A 93 8.25 22.37 0.94
N ARG A 94 7.49 22.92 1.90
CA ARG A 94 6.37 22.21 2.56
C ARG A 94 5.23 21.94 1.59
N LEU A 95 4.87 22.93 0.76
CA LEU A 95 3.84 22.78 -0.27
C LEU A 95 4.22 21.69 -1.29
N ALA A 96 5.46 21.72 -1.80
CA ALA A 96 5.93 20.73 -2.76
C ALA A 96 5.92 19.29 -2.19
N ALA A 97 6.35 19.11 -0.93
CA ALA A 97 6.32 17.80 -0.27
C ALA A 97 4.88 17.29 -0.08
N ALA A 98 3.96 18.16 0.36
CA ALA A 98 2.56 17.82 0.53
C ALA A 98 1.88 17.47 -0.81
N GLN A 99 2.21 18.16 -1.90
CA GLN A 99 1.71 17.85 -3.24
C GLN A 99 2.22 16.50 -3.75
N ASP A 100 3.49 16.18 -3.48
CA ASP A 100 4.05 14.87 -3.82
C ASP A 100 3.34 13.74 -3.06
N LEU A 101 3.13 13.91 -1.74
CA LEU A 101 2.35 12.95 -0.95
C LEU A 101 0.93 12.77 -1.50
N GLN A 102 0.25 13.86 -1.87
CA GLN A 102 -1.09 13.78 -2.46
C GLN A 102 -1.09 12.96 -3.75
N GLY A 103 -0.13 13.19 -4.65
CA GLY A 103 0.01 12.41 -5.88
C GLY A 103 0.31 10.93 -5.63
N GLN A 104 1.09 10.61 -4.59
CA GLN A 104 1.33 9.22 -4.17
C GLN A 104 0.06 8.54 -3.65
N LEU A 105 -0.73 9.23 -2.84
CA LEU A 105 -2.01 8.71 -2.33
C LEU A 105 -3.05 8.55 -3.46
N ASP A 106 -3.08 9.45 -4.44
CA ASP A 106 -3.89 9.32 -5.66
C ASP A 106 -3.55 8.05 -6.44
N ASN A 107 -2.26 7.71 -6.55
CA ASN A 107 -1.83 6.48 -7.22
C ASN A 107 -2.30 5.22 -6.47
N ILE A 108 -2.28 5.25 -5.12
CA ILE A 108 -2.84 4.16 -4.30
C ILE A 108 -4.35 4.06 -4.49
N LEU A 109 -5.09 5.18 -4.51
CA LEU A 109 -6.54 5.21 -4.77
C LEU A 109 -6.90 4.60 -6.13
N LYS A 110 -6.10 4.90 -7.16
CA LYS A 110 -6.22 4.31 -8.51
C LYS A 110 -5.87 2.83 -8.54
N GLY A 111 -4.90 2.39 -7.71
CA GLY A 111 -4.53 0.98 -7.56
C GLY A 111 -4.05 0.31 -8.85
N GLU A 112 -3.41 1.07 -9.75
CA GLU A 112 -2.66 0.49 -10.87
C GLU A 112 -1.28 0.02 -10.40
N PRO A 113 -0.66 -0.98 -11.05
CA PRO A 113 0.71 -1.38 -10.75
C PRO A 113 1.69 -0.20 -10.72
N PRO A 114 2.63 -0.14 -9.74
CA PRO A 114 2.86 -1.11 -8.66
C PRO A 114 2.03 -0.84 -7.39
N TYR A 115 1.00 0.00 -7.45
CA TYR A 115 0.14 0.39 -6.32
C TYR A 115 -1.08 -0.51 -6.13
N ASP A 116 -1.25 -1.51 -6.99
CA ASP A 116 -2.33 -2.48 -6.87
C ASP A 116 -2.13 -3.41 -5.66
N ILE A 117 -3.25 -3.96 -5.17
CA ILE A 117 -3.24 -5.05 -4.21
C ILE A 117 -3.32 -6.36 -4.99
N PHE A 118 -2.35 -7.24 -4.72
CA PHE A 118 -2.31 -8.61 -5.23
C PHE A 118 -2.40 -9.60 -4.07
N ALA A 119 -3.50 -10.36 -4.03
CA ALA A 119 -3.76 -11.39 -3.05
C ALA A 119 -3.70 -12.77 -3.70
N ARG A 120 -2.55 -13.44 -3.61
CA ARG A 120 -2.25 -14.71 -4.29
C ARG A 120 -3.30 -15.83 -4.15
N TRP A 121 -4.07 -15.86 -3.05
CA TRP A 121 -5.10 -16.88 -2.79
C TRP A 121 -6.46 -16.58 -3.41
N LYS A 122 -6.69 -15.35 -3.88
CA LYS A 122 -7.92 -14.92 -4.54
C LYS A 122 -7.80 -15.09 -6.07
N PRO A 123 -8.82 -15.60 -6.76
CA PRO A 123 -8.81 -15.64 -8.23
C PRO A 123 -8.81 -14.21 -8.81
N LEU A 124 -8.48 -14.06 -10.11
CA LEU A 124 -8.37 -12.76 -10.77
C LEU A 124 -9.60 -11.85 -10.58
N GLN A 125 -10.80 -12.41 -10.66
CA GLN A 125 -12.08 -11.72 -10.48
C GLN A 125 -12.31 -11.17 -9.07
N GLU A 126 -11.67 -11.76 -8.06
CA GLU A 126 -11.77 -11.34 -6.66
C GLU A 126 -10.62 -10.43 -6.21
N GLN A 127 -9.62 -10.21 -7.08
CA GLN A 127 -8.56 -9.24 -6.80
C GLN A 127 -9.14 -7.83 -6.68
N SER A 128 -8.59 -7.02 -5.76
CA SER A 128 -9.01 -5.63 -5.58
C SER A 128 -8.75 -4.78 -6.83
N VAL A 129 -9.71 -3.92 -7.18
CA VAL A 129 -9.59 -2.91 -8.24
C VAL A 129 -9.62 -1.53 -7.60
N GLY A 130 -8.59 -0.72 -7.89
CA GLY A 130 -8.33 0.48 -7.11
C GLY A 130 -8.02 0.17 -5.64
N TRP A 131 -8.16 1.19 -4.79
CA TRP A 131 -8.14 0.99 -3.34
C TRP A 131 -9.48 0.43 -2.84
N ASP A 132 -9.60 -0.89 -2.92
CA ASP A 132 -10.67 -1.70 -2.34
C ASP A 132 -10.09 -2.92 -1.60
N PRO A 133 -9.34 -2.68 -0.51
CA PRO A 133 -8.69 -3.74 0.26
C PRO A 133 -9.70 -4.61 1.02
N ASP A 134 -9.32 -5.86 1.25
CA ASP A 134 -9.99 -6.73 2.22
C ASP A 134 -9.15 -6.79 3.50
N THR A 135 -9.73 -6.44 4.64
CA THR A 135 -9.04 -6.51 5.93
C THR A 135 -8.53 -7.93 6.24
N ASN A 136 -9.23 -8.96 5.78
CA ASN A 136 -8.87 -10.37 6.04
C ASN A 136 -7.65 -10.82 5.24
N ASP A 137 -7.26 -10.09 4.20
CA ASP A 137 -6.02 -10.38 3.45
C ASP A 137 -4.75 -10.08 4.26
N GLY A 138 -4.93 -9.34 5.36
CA GLY A 138 -3.91 -9.08 6.37
C GLY A 138 -2.96 -7.93 6.01
N VAL A 139 -2.29 -7.43 7.04
CA VAL A 139 -1.44 -6.22 6.95
C VAL A 139 -0.37 -6.32 5.86
N ARG A 140 0.20 -7.52 5.62
CA ARG A 140 1.26 -7.71 4.61
C ARG A 140 0.82 -7.25 3.22
N LEU A 141 -0.39 -7.59 2.79
CA LEU A 141 -0.85 -7.22 1.45
C LEU A 141 -1.30 -5.76 1.41
N ASN A 142 -2.13 -5.37 2.37
CA ASN A 142 -2.75 -4.04 2.37
C ASN A 142 -1.75 -2.90 2.56
N ILE A 143 -0.61 -3.13 3.23
CA ILE A 143 0.42 -2.09 3.42
C ILE A 143 1.33 -1.92 2.20
N ARG A 144 1.33 -2.87 1.24
CA ARG A 144 2.27 -2.89 0.11
C ARG A 144 2.18 -1.63 -0.76
N PRO A 145 1.00 -1.12 -1.14
CA PRO A 145 0.91 0.10 -1.96
C PRO A 145 1.54 1.33 -1.28
N PHE A 146 1.41 1.45 0.05
CA PHE A 146 2.02 2.52 0.83
C PHE A 146 3.55 2.42 0.87
N MET A 147 4.09 1.20 0.88
CA MET A 147 5.53 0.97 0.80
C MET A 147 6.08 1.20 -0.61
N ASN A 148 5.28 0.95 -1.65
CA ASN A 148 5.66 1.15 -3.05
C ASN A 148 5.61 2.61 -3.47
N ALA A 149 4.70 3.39 -2.90
CA ALA A 149 4.58 4.82 -3.15
C ALA A 149 5.80 5.61 -2.64
N GLN A 150 6.78 5.88 -3.51
CA GLN A 150 8.01 6.57 -3.12
C GLN A 150 7.83 8.09 -3.16
N LEU A 151 8.13 8.75 -2.04
CA LEU A 151 8.34 10.19 -2.00
C LEU A 151 9.58 10.57 -2.82
N ARG A 152 9.53 11.73 -3.49
CA ARG A 152 10.64 12.27 -4.29
C ARG A 152 11.82 12.70 -3.44
N ALA A 153 11.55 13.13 -2.21
CA ALA A 153 12.56 13.61 -1.26
C ALA A 153 12.17 13.25 0.18
N GLY A 154 13.17 13.19 1.05
CA GLY A 154 12.97 12.77 2.45
C GLY A 154 12.63 11.29 2.57
N GLY A 155 11.97 10.91 3.67
CA GLY A 155 11.58 9.51 3.88
C GLY A 155 12.74 8.58 4.25
N LYS A 156 12.41 7.30 4.46
CA LYS A 156 13.41 6.22 4.59
C LYS A 156 13.36 5.33 3.35
N LYS A 157 14.52 4.96 2.82
CA LYS A 157 14.63 4.11 1.62
C LYS A 157 13.78 2.84 1.74
N GLY A 158 12.81 2.68 0.83
CA GLY A 158 11.90 1.54 0.78
C GLY A 158 10.81 1.53 1.85
N ALA A 159 10.59 2.64 2.56
CA ALA A 159 9.40 2.85 3.38
C ALA A 159 8.22 3.46 2.60
N GLY A 160 8.46 3.95 1.38
CA GLY A 160 7.47 4.68 0.61
C GLY A 160 7.01 5.94 1.34
N ILE A 161 5.69 6.10 1.47
CA ILE A 161 5.07 7.20 2.23
C ILE A 161 4.94 6.93 3.73
N LEU A 162 5.46 5.80 4.21
CA LEU A 162 5.46 5.46 5.63
C LEU A 162 6.68 6.06 6.35
N ARG A 163 6.50 6.40 7.63
CA ARG A 163 7.56 7.00 8.45
C ARG A 163 8.76 6.07 8.72
N TRP A 164 8.52 4.77 8.70
CA TRP A 164 9.52 3.71 8.91
C TRP A 164 9.24 2.56 7.95
N LYS A 165 10.25 1.74 7.64
CA LYS A 165 10.12 0.57 6.77
C LYS A 165 9.80 -0.69 7.59
N PRO A 166 8.57 -1.25 7.52
CA PRO A 166 8.32 -2.59 8.03
C PRO A 166 9.20 -3.60 7.28
N ASN A 167 9.81 -4.54 8.01
CA ASN A 167 10.68 -5.56 7.40
C ASN A 167 9.85 -6.72 6.84
N ILE A 168 9.22 -6.49 5.69
CA ILE A 168 8.40 -7.46 4.96
C ILE A 168 9.18 -8.00 3.76
N LYS A 169 9.16 -9.33 3.59
CA LYS A 169 9.75 -10.01 2.43
C LYS A 169 8.66 -10.24 1.37
N TRP A 170 8.95 -9.88 0.11
CA TRP A 170 8.02 -10.02 -1.03
C TRP A 170 8.37 -11.18 -1.97
N GLY A 171 9.47 -11.89 -1.72
CA GLY A 171 9.86 -13.05 -2.53
C GLY A 171 8.89 -14.23 -2.46
N LYS A 172 9.28 -15.33 -3.08
CA LYS A 172 8.54 -16.61 -3.08
C LYS A 172 8.41 -17.18 -1.66
N ASP A 173 7.21 -17.57 -1.27
CA ASP A 173 6.99 -18.33 -0.02
C ASP A 173 7.26 -19.83 -0.23
N ARG A 174 7.50 -20.56 0.86
CA ARG A 174 7.67 -22.02 0.84
C ARG A 174 6.34 -22.73 0.53
N GLY A 175 6.45 -23.91 -0.08
CA GLY A 175 5.32 -24.78 -0.43
C GLY A 175 4.84 -24.60 -1.87
N LYS A 176 3.86 -25.43 -2.26
CA LYS A 176 3.20 -25.40 -3.56
C LYS A 176 1.68 -25.46 -3.38
N GLU A 177 0.94 -24.83 -4.27
CA GLU A 177 -0.51 -24.99 -4.35
C GLU A 177 -0.89 -26.18 -5.24
N PRO A 178 -1.98 -26.91 -4.92
CA PRO A 178 -2.47 -28.00 -5.76
C PRO A 178 -3.16 -27.46 -7.01
N GLU A 179 -2.89 -28.10 -8.16
CA GLU A 179 -3.45 -27.72 -9.45
C GLU A 179 -4.98 -27.76 -9.46
N SER A 180 -5.58 -28.76 -8.81
CA SER A 180 -7.04 -28.95 -8.76
C SER A 180 -7.83 -27.78 -8.15
N LEU A 181 -7.17 -26.93 -7.34
CA LEU A 181 -7.79 -25.76 -6.72
C LEU A 181 -7.41 -24.45 -7.43
N ARG A 182 -6.48 -24.49 -8.40
CA ARG A 182 -5.85 -23.32 -9.00
C ARG A 182 -5.89 -23.39 -10.53
N PRO A 183 -7.09 -23.36 -11.14
CA PRO A 183 -7.21 -23.33 -12.60
C PRO A 183 -6.48 -22.10 -13.17
N LYS A 184 -5.86 -22.28 -14.35
CA LYS A 184 -4.98 -21.28 -14.96
C LYS A 184 -5.66 -19.94 -15.19
N ASP A 185 -6.89 -19.95 -15.67
CA ASP A 185 -7.61 -18.72 -16.05
C ASP A 185 -7.94 -17.82 -14.86
N ASP A 186 -8.02 -18.40 -13.65
CA ASP A 186 -8.28 -17.69 -12.40
C ASP A 186 -7.00 -17.38 -11.62
N PHE A 187 -5.98 -18.24 -11.74
CA PHE A 187 -4.74 -18.16 -10.97
C PHE A 187 -3.48 -18.32 -11.85
N PRO A 188 -3.27 -17.47 -12.87
CA PRO A 188 -2.18 -17.67 -13.83
C PRO A 188 -0.78 -17.67 -13.21
N TRP A 189 -0.62 -17.05 -12.04
CA TRP A 189 0.66 -17.00 -11.31
C TRP A 189 1.14 -18.33 -10.72
N PHE A 190 0.30 -19.37 -10.67
CA PHE A 190 0.71 -20.73 -10.29
C PHE A 190 1.16 -21.58 -11.48
N TRP A 191 1.12 -21.02 -12.68
CA TRP A 191 1.41 -21.72 -13.92
C TRP A 191 2.74 -21.24 -14.48
N SER A 192 3.84 -21.83 -14.02
CA SER A 192 5.21 -21.57 -14.50
C SER A 192 5.57 -20.08 -14.56
N CYS A 193 5.12 -19.31 -13.56
CA CYS A 193 5.48 -17.90 -13.47
C CYS A 193 6.98 -17.78 -13.20
N PRO A 194 7.74 -17.03 -14.02
CA PRO A 194 9.19 -16.91 -13.84
C PRO A 194 9.53 -16.27 -12.49
N GLY A 195 8.63 -15.42 -11.96
CA GLY A 195 8.65 -14.87 -10.62
C GLY A 195 9.74 -13.83 -10.34
N GLY A 196 10.98 -14.11 -10.75
CA GLY A 196 12.06 -13.15 -10.86
C GLY A 196 12.08 -12.56 -12.27
N GLY A 197 11.89 -11.25 -12.37
CA GLY A 197 11.82 -10.50 -13.62
C GLY A 197 11.59 -9.01 -13.31
N SER A 198 11.58 -8.19 -14.34
CA SER A 198 11.14 -6.80 -14.29
C SER A 198 9.70 -6.66 -13.77
N VAL A 199 9.27 -5.46 -13.41
CA VAL A 199 7.86 -5.21 -13.04
C VAL A 199 6.95 -5.54 -14.22
N ASP A 200 7.36 -5.22 -15.44
CA ASP A 200 6.58 -5.45 -16.66
C ASP A 200 6.37 -6.96 -16.91
N GLU A 201 7.41 -7.78 -16.78
CA GLU A 201 7.30 -9.24 -16.92
C GLU A 201 6.42 -9.90 -15.84
N ARG A 202 6.17 -9.18 -14.75
CA ARG A 202 5.39 -9.64 -13.59
C ARG A 202 4.01 -8.99 -13.50
N THR A 203 3.70 -8.12 -14.46
CA THR A 203 2.41 -7.44 -14.56
C THR A 203 1.55 -8.17 -15.59
N ASP A 204 0.31 -8.49 -15.23
CA ASP A 204 -0.65 -9.16 -16.11
C ASP A 204 -0.15 -10.48 -16.71
N PHE A 205 0.65 -11.23 -15.94
CA PHE A 205 1.21 -12.50 -16.37
C PHE A 205 0.08 -13.50 -16.72
N PRO A 206 0.01 -14.03 -17.94
CA PRO A 206 -1.13 -14.85 -18.40
C PRO A 206 -1.02 -16.34 -18.02
N GLY A 207 0.08 -16.75 -17.38
CA GLY A 207 0.33 -18.15 -17.06
C GLY A 207 1.04 -18.91 -18.20
N GLY A 208 2.02 -19.74 -17.83
CA GLY A 208 2.75 -20.66 -18.70
C GLY A 208 2.03 -21.99 -18.95
N GLY A 209 2.76 -22.97 -19.49
CA GLY A 209 2.19 -24.26 -19.92
C GLY A 209 1.95 -25.27 -18.80
N GLU A 210 2.72 -25.21 -17.72
CA GLU A 210 2.67 -26.20 -16.62
C GLU A 210 2.36 -25.53 -15.28
N CYS A 211 1.59 -26.22 -14.44
CA CYS A 211 1.35 -25.80 -13.06
C CYS A 211 2.57 -26.15 -12.19
N ASP A 212 3.26 -25.13 -11.67
CA ASP A 212 4.40 -25.31 -10.75
C ASP A 212 4.00 -25.08 -9.28
N GLY A 213 2.79 -24.54 -9.05
CA GLY A 213 2.21 -24.20 -7.76
C GLY A 213 3.00 -23.14 -6.99
N ALA A 214 3.89 -22.40 -7.64
CA ALA A 214 4.85 -21.55 -6.97
C ALA A 214 4.18 -20.35 -6.28
N ARG A 215 4.50 -20.15 -5.00
CA ARG A 215 3.90 -19.13 -4.15
C ARG A 215 4.57 -17.76 -4.28
N TRP A 216 4.50 -17.17 -5.47
CA TRP A 216 5.01 -15.82 -5.76
C TRP A 216 4.15 -14.74 -5.09
N ASN A 217 4.78 -13.72 -4.49
CA ASN A 217 4.07 -12.62 -3.81
C ASN A 217 4.30 -11.25 -4.47
N ASP A 218 5.36 -11.09 -5.26
CA ASP A 218 5.75 -9.82 -5.89
C ASP A 218 5.25 -9.74 -7.33
N LEU A 219 3.95 -9.97 -7.53
CA LEU A 219 3.25 -9.89 -8.82
C LEU A 219 2.23 -8.76 -8.78
N HIS A 220 1.80 -8.35 -9.96
CA HIS A 220 0.90 -7.23 -10.18
C HIS A 220 -0.10 -7.55 -11.28
N TYR A 221 -1.33 -7.03 -11.14
CA TYR A 221 -2.34 -7.12 -12.18
C TYR A 221 -3.05 -5.78 -12.31
N THR A 222 -3.17 -5.28 -13.53
CA THR A 222 -3.85 -4.01 -13.81
C THR A 222 -5.32 -4.10 -13.46
N ASN A 223 -5.93 -2.94 -13.19
CA ASN A 223 -7.37 -2.91 -12.94
C ASN A 223 -8.16 -3.44 -14.14
N ALA A 224 -7.68 -3.18 -15.36
CA ALA A 224 -8.28 -3.66 -16.59
C ALA A 224 -8.32 -5.20 -16.64
N THR A 225 -7.20 -5.87 -16.32
CA THR A 225 -7.13 -7.35 -16.31
C THR A 225 -8.07 -7.96 -15.27
N LYS A 226 -8.12 -7.38 -14.07
CA LYS A 226 -9.02 -7.81 -13.00
C LYS A 226 -10.49 -7.60 -13.37
N GLN A 227 -10.82 -6.46 -13.97
CA GLN A 227 -12.18 -6.18 -14.43
C GLN A 227 -12.60 -7.11 -15.57
N ALA A 228 -11.71 -7.37 -16.53
CA ALA A 228 -11.98 -8.31 -17.61
C ALA A 228 -12.28 -9.73 -17.09
N ALA A 229 -11.64 -10.16 -15.98
CA ALA A 229 -11.94 -11.43 -15.33
C ALA A 229 -13.35 -11.44 -14.71
N ARG A 230 -13.74 -10.36 -14.03
CA ARG A 230 -15.11 -10.21 -13.51
C ARG A 230 -16.16 -10.24 -14.62
N ASP A 231 -15.91 -9.54 -15.72
CA ASP A 231 -16.83 -9.49 -16.85
C ASP A 231 -16.98 -10.86 -17.53
N ARG A 232 -15.88 -11.64 -17.62
CA ARG A 232 -15.94 -13.04 -18.10
C ARG A 232 -16.81 -13.91 -17.19
N LEU A 233 -16.63 -13.80 -15.87
CA LEU A 233 -17.41 -14.57 -14.91
C LEU A 233 -18.90 -14.21 -14.95
N ALA A 234 -19.24 -12.91 -15.03
CA ALA A 234 -20.61 -12.43 -15.16
C ALA A 234 -21.28 -13.01 -16.41
N ARG A 235 -20.63 -12.91 -17.57
CA ARG A 235 -21.11 -13.50 -18.83
C ARG A 235 -21.32 -15.01 -18.74
N ALA A 236 -20.41 -15.73 -18.09
CA ALA A 236 -20.53 -17.18 -17.91
C ALA A 236 -21.68 -17.58 -16.97
N SER A 237 -22.06 -16.69 -16.06
CA SER A 237 -23.12 -16.91 -15.06
C SER A 237 -24.52 -16.50 -15.55
N GLY A 238 -24.65 -15.96 -16.78
CA GLY A 238 -25.94 -15.64 -17.39
C GLY A 238 -26.67 -14.42 -16.80
N THR A 239 -25.93 -13.55 -16.10
CA THR A 239 -26.34 -12.21 -15.63
C THR A 239 -25.59 -11.14 -16.40
#